data_AF-A0A536QS67-F1
#
_entry.id   AF-A0A536QS67-F1
#
_cell.length_a   1.000
_cell.length_b   1.000
_cell.length_c   1.000
_cell.angle_alpha   90.00
_cell.angle_beta   90.00
_cell.angle_gamma   90.00
#
_symmetry.space_group_name_H-M   'P 1'
#
loop_
_entity.id
_entity.type
_entity.pdbx_description
1 polymer ?
#
loop_
_entity_poly.entity_id
_entity_poly.type
_entity_poly.pdbx_seq_one_letter_code
_entity_poly.pdbx_strand_id
1 'polypeptide(L)'
;MTAPHTELRRAAVPNAMGHVVLAFAERTLRPHDLAGLRERLWQSRTYLYVTPGAVLIDRALEGFPEEVRALGQRCPFYRYDARSGGGYWPDRDEIWLAAGVETYEGLRQVRLSACHELFHFVCWNHPRYRADEDRGFARLRRVIAESKRMARDHSRYHKWVTGSFLRQGDHANIVEYFADIPTNFRDAAELPPPIAAHFGPLIAGSSFPMEFDRDLADEPYELEDFQRSLAP
;
A
#
# COMPACT_ATOMS: atom_id res chain seq x y z
N MET A 1 1.39 -0.58 -18.81
CA MET A 1 2.82 -0.91 -18.60
C MET A 1 2.98 -2.42 -18.66
N THR A 2 4.05 -2.96 -19.22
CA THR A 2 4.28 -4.41 -19.23
C THR A 2 4.95 -4.86 -17.93
N ALA A 3 4.46 -5.96 -17.34
CA ALA A 3 5.09 -6.54 -16.16
C ALA A 3 6.57 -6.87 -16.43
N PRO A 4 7.48 -6.62 -15.49
CA PRO A 4 8.91 -6.88 -15.69
C PRO A 4 9.15 -8.37 -15.95
N HIS A 5 9.88 -8.68 -17.03
CA HIS A 5 9.93 -10.02 -17.62
C HIS A 5 10.75 -11.06 -16.84
N THR A 6 11.37 -10.72 -15.71
CA THR A 6 12.24 -11.65 -14.97
C THR A 6 12.03 -11.54 -13.47
N GLU A 7 11.37 -12.54 -12.91
CA GLU A 7 11.29 -12.74 -11.47
C GLU A 7 12.65 -13.15 -10.90
N LEU A 8 13.01 -12.54 -9.76
CA LEU A 8 14.15 -12.93 -8.96
C LEU A 8 13.86 -14.23 -8.23
N ARG A 9 14.65 -15.25 -8.54
CA ARG A 9 14.73 -16.45 -7.73
C ARG A 9 15.69 -16.20 -6.58
N ARG A 10 15.26 -16.54 -5.36
CA ARG A 10 16.10 -16.47 -4.17
C ARG A 10 17.40 -17.23 -4.41
N ALA A 11 18.54 -16.60 -4.12
CA ALA A 11 19.83 -17.30 -4.09
C ALA A 11 19.76 -18.46 -3.08
N ALA A 12 20.25 -19.63 -3.48
CA ALA A 12 20.21 -20.83 -2.64
C ALA A 12 20.94 -20.64 -1.30
N VAL A 13 21.93 -19.76 -1.25
CA VAL A 13 22.69 -19.40 -0.05
C VAL A 13 22.41 -17.94 0.32
N PRO A 14 21.91 -17.65 1.54
CA PRO A 14 21.78 -16.28 2.02
C PRO A 14 23.14 -15.58 2.08
N ASN A 15 23.23 -14.33 1.64
CA ASN A 15 24.43 -13.53 1.84
C ASN A 15 24.50 -13.03 3.30
N ALA A 16 24.86 -13.94 4.21
CA ALA A 16 24.93 -13.70 5.65
C ALA A 16 25.89 -12.56 6.02
N MET A 17 26.98 -12.40 5.27
CA MET A 17 27.93 -11.31 5.51
C MET A 17 27.31 -9.94 5.19
N GLY A 18 26.62 -9.82 4.05
CA GLY A 18 25.93 -8.59 3.71
C GLY A 18 24.80 -8.24 4.68
N HIS A 19 24.13 -9.24 5.27
CA HIS A 19 23.17 -9.02 6.36
C HIS A 19 23.82 -8.40 7.58
N VAL A 20 24.97 -8.92 8.02
CA VAL A 20 25.70 -8.40 9.17
C VAL A 20 26.19 -6.99 8.91
N VAL A 21 26.74 -6.71 7.72
CA VAL A 21 27.20 -5.38 7.31
C VAL A 21 26.05 -4.39 7.29
N LEU A 22 24.91 -4.74 6.70
CA LEU A 22 23.74 -3.87 6.64
C LEU A 22 23.17 -3.60 8.04
N ALA A 23 23.01 -4.64 8.87
CA ALA A 23 22.48 -4.49 10.23
C ALA A 23 23.43 -3.68 11.14
N PHE A 24 24.74 -3.75 10.92
CA PHE A 24 25.71 -2.89 11.62
C PHE A 24 25.61 -1.44 11.12
N ALA A 25 25.55 -1.24 9.81
CA ALA A 25 25.44 0.09 9.20
C ALA A 25 24.16 0.82 9.62
N GLU A 26 23.02 0.14 9.66
CA GLU A 26 21.73 0.69 10.13
C GLU A 26 21.78 1.19 11.57
N ARG A 27 22.64 0.59 12.41
CA ARG A 27 22.80 0.97 13.82
C ARG A 27 23.81 2.10 14.04
N THR A 28 24.72 2.33 13.10
CA THR A 28 25.92 3.15 13.33
C THR A 28 26.05 4.34 12.40
N LEU A 29 25.51 4.27 11.19
CA LEU A 29 25.63 5.32 10.19
C LEU A 29 24.52 6.36 10.33
N ARG A 30 24.85 7.61 10.00
CA ARG A 30 23.85 8.67 9.82
C ARG A 30 23.00 8.36 8.58
N PRO A 31 21.75 8.88 8.50
CA PRO A 31 20.83 8.56 7.40
C PRO A 31 21.41 8.75 6.00
N HIS A 32 22.15 9.84 5.76
CA HIS A 32 22.80 10.11 4.48
C HIS A 32 23.90 9.08 4.13
N ASP A 33 24.73 8.73 5.11
CA ASP A 33 25.85 7.80 4.93
C ASP A 33 25.34 6.36 4.72
N LEU A 34 24.24 6.01 5.40
CA LEU A 34 23.51 4.75 5.21
C LEU A 34 22.92 4.67 3.79
N ALA A 35 22.28 5.73 3.31
CA ALA A 35 21.72 5.77 1.95
C ALA A 35 22.82 5.60 0.89
N GLY A 36 23.97 6.26 1.07
CA GLY A 36 25.12 6.10 0.17
C GLY A 36 25.74 4.70 0.19
N LEU A 37 25.82 4.04 1.36
CA LEU A 37 26.25 2.64 1.44
C LEU A 37 25.28 1.72 0.70
N ARG A 38 23.98 1.88 0.93
CA ARG A 38 22.94 1.05 0.32
C ARG A 38 22.90 1.19 -1.19
N GLU A 39 23.06 2.41 -1.72
CA GLU A 39 23.20 2.64 -3.16
C GLU A 39 24.40 1.88 -3.73
N ARG A 40 25.57 1.93 -3.06
CA ARG A 40 26.74 1.19 -3.52
C ARG A 40 26.53 -0.32 -3.50
N LEU A 41 25.94 -0.86 -2.43
CA LEU A 41 25.64 -2.29 -2.29
C LEU A 41 24.71 -2.80 -3.40
N TRP A 42 23.71 -1.98 -3.76
CA TRP A 42 22.81 -2.24 -4.88
C TRP A 42 23.55 -2.20 -6.22
N GLN A 43 24.27 -1.12 -6.52
CA GLN A 43 25.00 -0.95 -7.79
C GLN A 43 26.05 -2.04 -8.01
N SER A 44 26.77 -2.43 -6.96
CA SER A 44 27.79 -3.48 -7.03
C SER A 44 27.21 -4.89 -6.98
N ARG A 45 25.87 -5.03 -6.90
CA ARG A 45 25.14 -6.31 -6.73
C ARG A 45 25.74 -7.18 -5.62
N THR A 46 26.37 -6.55 -4.62
CA THR A 46 27.11 -7.24 -3.58
C THR A 46 26.17 -7.78 -2.51
N TYR A 47 24.98 -7.20 -2.39
CA TYR A 47 23.95 -7.68 -1.49
C TYR A 47 22.56 -7.42 -2.07
N LEU A 48 21.85 -8.49 -2.40
CA LEU A 48 20.45 -8.44 -2.78
C LEU A 48 19.69 -9.35 -1.82
N TYR A 49 19.15 -8.76 -0.75
CA TYR A 49 18.19 -9.48 0.07
C TYR A 49 16.83 -9.39 -0.57
N VAL A 50 16.25 -10.55 -0.88
CA VAL A 50 14.90 -10.65 -1.44
C VAL A 50 14.05 -11.42 -0.44
N THR A 51 13.12 -10.74 0.22
CA THR A 51 12.07 -11.45 0.96
C THR A 51 11.17 -12.14 -0.08
N PRO A 52 10.93 -13.46 0.03
CA PRO A 52 10.00 -14.16 -0.86
C PRO A 52 8.61 -13.52 -0.79
N GLY A 53 7.88 -13.50 -1.92
CA GLY A 53 6.55 -12.89 -2.02
C GLY A 53 5.61 -13.34 -0.89
N ALA A 54 5.42 -14.65 -0.71
CA ALA A 54 4.57 -15.20 0.36
C ALA A 54 4.93 -14.69 1.76
N VAL A 55 6.23 -14.67 2.11
CA VAL A 55 6.70 -14.16 3.42
C VAL A 55 6.46 -12.66 3.54
N LEU A 56 6.57 -11.92 2.44
CA LEU A 56 6.31 -10.49 2.42
C LEU A 56 4.82 -10.19 2.57
N ILE A 57 3.93 -11.00 1.97
CA ILE A 57 2.47 -10.93 2.18
C ILE A 57 2.15 -11.11 3.66
N ASP A 58 2.66 -12.17 4.30
CA ASP A 58 2.46 -12.44 5.73
C ASP A 58 2.85 -11.22 6.59
N ARG A 59 4.03 -10.66 6.32
CA ARG A 59 4.57 -9.50 7.05
C ARG A 59 3.83 -8.20 6.75
N ALA A 60 3.38 -8.00 5.52
CA ALA A 60 2.66 -6.80 5.11
C ALA A 60 1.26 -6.75 5.72
N LEU A 61 0.60 -7.92 5.77
CA LEU A 61 -0.77 -8.05 6.27
C LEU A 61 -0.87 -8.45 7.75
N GLU A 62 0.27 -8.52 8.44
CA GLU A 62 0.31 -8.73 9.89
C GLU A 62 -0.59 -7.72 10.62
N GLY A 63 -1.46 -8.22 11.50
CA GLY A 63 -2.40 -7.43 12.28
C GLY A 63 -3.76 -7.16 11.62
N PHE A 64 -3.94 -7.42 10.32
CA PHE A 64 -5.25 -7.31 9.68
C PHE A 64 -6.18 -8.51 9.96
N PRO A 65 -7.49 -8.35 9.74
CA PRO A 65 -8.47 -9.43 9.85
C PRO A 65 -8.11 -10.66 9.02
N GLU A 66 -8.53 -11.84 9.51
CA GLU A 66 -8.22 -13.12 8.88
C GLU A 66 -8.68 -13.19 7.41
N GLU A 67 -9.86 -12.67 7.10
CA GLU A 67 -10.39 -12.62 5.74
C GLU A 67 -9.48 -11.84 4.78
N VAL A 68 -8.96 -10.68 5.21
CA VAL A 68 -8.03 -9.86 4.42
C VAL A 68 -6.71 -10.60 4.21
N ARG A 69 -6.17 -11.23 5.26
CA ARG A 69 -4.93 -12.02 5.16
C ARG A 69 -5.12 -13.21 4.22
N ALA A 70 -6.21 -13.96 4.36
CA ALA A 70 -6.52 -15.11 3.52
C ALA A 70 -6.71 -14.71 2.06
N LEU A 71 -7.32 -13.55 1.81
CA LEU A 71 -7.42 -12.99 0.47
C LEU A 71 -6.04 -12.64 -0.09
N GLY A 72 -5.22 -11.93 0.67
CA GLY A 72 -3.85 -11.58 0.25
C GLY A 72 -2.98 -12.78 -0.09
N GLN A 73 -3.12 -13.90 0.62
CA GLN A 73 -2.37 -15.14 0.32
C GLN A 73 -2.71 -15.77 -1.04
N ARG A 74 -3.84 -15.39 -1.64
CA ARG A 74 -4.21 -15.84 -2.99
C ARG A 74 -3.55 -15.01 -4.08
N CYS A 75 -2.92 -13.88 -3.74
CA CYS A 75 -2.29 -13.00 -4.70
C CYS A 75 -1.01 -13.62 -5.30
N PRO A 76 -0.91 -13.77 -6.63
CA PRO A 76 0.35 -14.00 -7.30
C PRO A 76 1.28 -12.80 -7.08
N PHE A 77 2.30 -12.98 -6.23
CA PHE A 77 3.21 -11.90 -5.81
C PHE A 77 4.64 -12.22 -6.21
N TYR A 78 5.17 -11.40 -7.11
CA TYR A 78 6.49 -11.59 -7.72
C TYR A 78 7.46 -10.48 -7.31
N ARG A 79 8.74 -10.84 -7.23
CA ARG A 79 9.85 -9.93 -6.93
C ARG A 79 10.74 -9.82 -8.15
N TYR A 80 11.16 -8.62 -8.56
CA TYR A 80 12.00 -8.45 -9.77
C TYR A 80 13.24 -7.58 -9.52
N ASP A 81 14.26 -7.75 -10.37
CA ASP A 81 15.58 -7.10 -10.26
C ASP A 81 15.56 -5.66 -10.75
N ALA A 82 14.90 -4.79 -9.99
CA ALA A 82 14.95 -3.35 -10.19
C ALA A 82 15.22 -2.62 -8.88
N ARG A 83 15.72 -1.39 -9.00
CA ARG A 83 16.04 -0.53 -7.86
C ARG A 83 14.79 -0.15 -7.07
N SER A 84 13.74 0.22 -7.77
CA SER A 84 12.49 0.70 -7.20
C SER A 84 11.33 0.44 -8.16
N GLY A 85 10.13 0.74 -7.68
CA GLY A 85 8.90 0.56 -8.41
C GLY A 85 8.23 -0.78 -8.13
N GLY A 86 7.12 -0.95 -8.80
CA GLY A 86 6.23 -2.07 -8.64
C GLY A 86 4.81 -1.59 -8.74
N GLY A 87 3.89 -2.54 -8.74
CA GLY A 87 2.48 -2.26 -8.89
C GLY A 87 1.68 -3.54 -8.89
N TYR A 88 0.43 -3.41 -8.50
CA TYR A 88 -0.62 -4.33 -8.85
C TYR A 88 -1.00 -4.16 -10.34
N TRP A 89 -1.08 -5.27 -11.07
CA TRP A 89 -1.51 -5.32 -12.47
C TRP A 89 -2.91 -5.94 -12.59
N PRO A 90 -3.97 -5.12 -12.72
CA PRO A 90 -5.36 -5.59 -12.72
C PRO A 90 -5.66 -6.64 -13.80
N ASP A 91 -5.15 -6.43 -15.02
CA ASP A 91 -5.38 -7.33 -16.16
C ASP A 91 -4.86 -8.76 -15.94
N ARG A 92 -3.92 -8.91 -15.01
CA ARG A 92 -3.23 -10.17 -14.70
C ARG A 92 -3.45 -10.64 -13.27
N ASP A 93 -4.18 -9.85 -12.47
CA ASP A 93 -4.47 -10.09 -11.06
C ASP A 93 -3.23 -10.46 -10.23
N GLU A 94 -2.12 -9.75 -10.44
CA GLU A 94 -0.81 -10.06 -9.84
C GLU A 94 -0.09 -8.80 -9.35
N ILE A 95 0.81 -8.96 -8.39
CA ILE A 95 1.68 -7.90 -7.90
C ILE A 95 3.12 -8.17 -8.33
N TRP A 96 3.76 -7.15 -8.87
CA TRP A 96 5.21 -7.15 -9.08
C TRP A 96 5.81 -6.05 -8.26
N LEU A 97 6.75 -6.37 -7.36
CA LEU A 97 7.42 -5.36 -6.56
C LEU A 97 8.94 -5.49 -6.68
N ALA A 98 9.64 -4.37 -6.87
CA ALA A 98 11.08 -4.34 -7.03
C ALA A 98 11.80 -4.84 -5.76
N ALA A 99 12.83 -5.66 -5.94
CA ALA A 99 13.65 -6.17 -4.83
C ALA A 99 14.70 -5.17 -4.33
N GLY A 100 15.11 -4.21 -5.16
CA GLY A 100 16.11 -3.21 -4.80
C GLY A 100 15.69 -2.32 -3.63
N VAL A 101 14.38 -2.17 -3.40
CA VAL A 101 13.83 -1.43 -2.25
C VAL A 101 14.26 -2.07 -0.91
N GLU A 102 14.42 -3.40 -0.84
CA GLU A 102 14.88 -4.07 0.38
C GLU A 102 16.35 -3.79 0.68
N THR A 103 17.12 -3.52 -0.37
CA THR A 103 18.53 -3.18 -0.28
C THR A 103 18.71 -1.67 -0.02
N TYR A 104 17.80 -0.83 -0.53
CA TYR A 104 17.91 0.63 -0.54
C TYR A 104 17.10 1.37 0.55
N GLU A 105 15.86 0.97 0.81
CA GLU A 105 14.91 1.71 1.68
C GLU A 105 14.58 0.96 2.98
N GLY A 106 14.89 -0.34 3.04
CA GLY A 106 14.85 -1.17 4.25
C GLY A 106 13.52 -1.89 4.41
N LEU A 107 13.50 -2.93 5.26
CA LEU A 107 12.38 -3.87 5.33
C LEU A 107 11.04 -3.20 5.68
N ARG A 108 11.05 -2.15 6.52
CA ARG A 108 9.83 -1.42 6.87
C ARG A 108 9.17 -0.77 5.64
N GLN A 109 9.96 -0.13 4.78
CA GLN A 109 9.42 0.53 3.58
C GLN A 109 8.87 -0.50 2.60
N VAL A 110 9.55 -1.64 2.45
CA VAL A 110 9.11 -2.72 1.56
C VAL A 110 7.81 -3.34 2.05
N ARG A 111 7.65 -3.51 3.37
CA ARG A 111 6.39 -3.95 3.96
C ARG A 111 5.25 -2.97 3.68
N LEU A 112 5.51 -1.66 3.74
CA LEU A 112 4.52 -0.63 3.41
C LEU A 112 4.15 -0.67 1.93
N SER A 113 5.11 -0.72 1.02
CA SER A 113 4.84 -0.87 -0.41
C SER A 113 4.08 -2.14 -0.72
N ALA A 114 4.48 -3.28 -0.14
CA ALA A 114 3.75 -4.53 -0.32
C ALA A 114 2.33 -4.48 0.24
N CYS A 115 2.13 -3.84 1.40
CA CYS A 115 0.81 -3.62 1.96
C CYS A 115 -0.06 -2.79 1.01
N HIS A 116 0.47 -1.68 0.50
CA HIS A 116 -0.22 -0.81 -0.45
C HIS A 116 -0.68 -1.60 -1.69
N GLU A 117 0.24 -2.32 -2.36
CA GLU A 117 -0.13 -3.13 -3.53
C GLU A 117 -1.11 -4.26 -3.20
N LEU A 118 -1.01 -4.87 -2.00
CA LEU A 118 -1.96 -5.87 -1.56
C LEU A 118 -3.35 -5.29 -1.34
N PHE A 119 -3.47 -4.01 -0.95
CA PHE A 119 -4.78 -3.37 -0.87
C PHE A 119 -5.35 -2.97 -2.23
N HIS A 120 -4.51 -2.72 -3.24
CA HIS A 120 -4.98 -2.71 -4.63
C HIS A 120 -5.54 -4.09 -5.01
N PHE A 121 -4.82 -5.18 -4.73
CA PHE A 121 -5.34 -6.53 -4.96
C PHE A 121 -6.64 -6.80 -4.19
N VAL A 122 -6.74 -6.44 -2.91
CA VAL A 122 -7.95 -6.59 -2.09
C VAL A 122 -9.10 -5.78 -2.66
N CYS A 123 -8.87 -4.53 -3.08
CA CYS A 123 -9.87 -3.69 -3.74
C CYS A 123 -10.48 -4.43 -4.94
N TRP A 124 -9.62 -5.07 -5.72
CA TRP A 124 -10.00 -5.81 -6.91
C TRP A 124 -10.46 -7.24 -6.64
N ASN A 125 -10.44 -7.74 -5.41
CA ASN A 125 -10.74 -9.15 -5.13
C ASN A 125 -11.77 -9.40 -4.03
N HIS A 126 -12.01 -8.45 -3.13
CA HIS A 126 -12.92 -8.61 -2.00
C HIS A 126 -14.39 -8.43 -2.44
N PRO A 127 -15.32 -9.37 -2.22
CA PRO A 127 -16.66 -9.34 -2.83
C PRO A 127 -17.44 -8.02 -2.68
N ARG A 128 -17.39 -7.39 -1.50
CA ARG A 128 -18.09 -6.11 -1.23
C ARG A 128 -17.35 -4.85 -1.71
N TYR A 129 -16.03 -4.91 -1.90
CA TYR A 129 -15.25 -3.77 -2.41
C TYR A 129 -14.96 -3.91 -3.92
N ARG A 130 -14.99 -5.15 -4.44
CA ARG A 130 -14.68 -5.53 -5.82
C ARG A 130 -15.83 -5.34 -6.78
N ALA A 131 -17.07 -5.54 -6.34
CA ALA A 131 -18.22 -5.95 -7.15
C ALA A 131 -18.03 -5.99 -8.68
N ASP A 132 -17.82 -4.86 -9.38
CA ASP A 132 -17.52 -4.83 -10.82
C ASP A 132 -17.13 -3.41 -11.34
N GLU A 133 -16.26 -2.69 -10.61
CA GLU A 133 -16.02 -1.23 -10.69
C GLU A 133 -17.17 -0.42 -10.07
N ASP A 134 -16.99 0.15 -8.88
CA ASP A 134 -17.91 1.08 -8.20
C ASP A 134 -18.04 2.43 -8.94
N ARG A 135 -18.15 2.44 -10.28
CA ARG A 135 -18.43 3.61 -11.14
C ARG A 135 -17.66 4.85 -10.67
N GLY A 136 -16.34 4.69 -10.51
CA GLY A 136 -15.48 5.73 -9.95
C GLY A 136 -15.50 5.87 -8.42
N PHE A 137 -15.67 4.75 -7.70
CA PHE A 137 -15.68 4.67 -6.24
C PHE A 137 -16.74 5.59 -5.58
N ALA A 138 -17.95 5.61 -6.13
CA ALA A 138 -19.03 6.51 -5.71
C ALA A 138 -19.26 6.52 -4.20
N ARG A 139 -19.26 5.33 -3.59
CA ARG A 139 -19.47 5.18 -2.15
C ARG A 139 -18.34 5.84 -1.35
N LEU A 140 -17.10 5.59 -1.73
CA LEU A 140 -15.94 6.15 -1.05
C LEU A 140 -15.86 7.67 -1.24
N ARG A 141 -16.17 8.18 -2.44
CA ARG A 141 -16.28 9.63 -2.72
C ARG A 141 -17.26 10.31 -1.77
N ARG A 142 -18.45 9.74 -1.59
CA ARG A 142 -19.46 10.26 -0.65
C ARG A 142 -18.95 10.28 0.78
N VAL A 143 -18.39 9.16 1.25
CA VAL A 143 -17.82 9.04 2.60
C VAL A 143 -16.74 10.11 2.85
N ILE A 144 -15.90 10.39 1.85
CA ILE A 144 -14.87 11.42 1.92
C ILE A 144 -15.49 12.81 1.98
N ALA A 145 -16.46 13.11 1.12
CA ALA A 145 -17.16 14.40 1.11
C ALA A 145 -17.87 14.67 2.45
N GLU A 146 -18.54 13.67 3.02
CA GLU A 146 -19.17 13.76 4.35
C GLU A 146 -18.14 14.01 5.47
N SER A 147 -16.95 13.41 5.33
CA SER A 147 -15.86 13.54 6.31
C SER A 147 -15.13 14.87 6.27
N LYS A 148 -15.28 15.67 5.20
CA LYS A 148 -14.51 16.91 4.97
C LYS A 148 -14.50 17.85 6.18
N ARG A 149 -15.66 18.07 6.80
CA ARG A 149 -15.79 18.98 7.96
C ARG A 149 -15.17 18.42 9.24
N MET A 150 -15.03 17.10 9.33
CA MET A 150 -14.51 16.38 10.50
C MET A 150 -12.99 16.16 10.42
N ALA A 151 -12.40 16.32 9.23
CA ALA A 151 -10.99 16.03 9.00
C ALA A 151 -10.07 16.77 10.00
N ARG A 152 -10.37 18.05 10.31
CA ARG A 152 -9.55 18.87 11.21
C ARG A 152 -9.50 18.35 12.64
N ASP A 153 -10.54 17.65 13.10
CA ASP A 153 -10.58 17.03 14.43
C ASP A 153 -9.71 15.75 14.49
N HIS A 154 -9.36 15.18 13.33
CA HIS A 154 -8.49 14.02 13.19
C HIS A 154 -7.11 14.44 12.67
N SER A 155 -6.30 15.01 13.58
CA SER A 155 -5.06 15.71 13.22
C SER A 155 -4.03 14.88 12.41
N ARG A 156 -3.91 13.56 12.68
CA ARG A 156 -3.02 12.65 11.93
C ARG A 156 -3.50 12.49 10.49
N TYR A 157 -4.79 12.19 10.31
CA TYR A 157 -5.44 12.09 9.01
C TYR A 157 -5.31 13.39 8.20
N HIS A 158 -5.67 14.52 8.80
CA HIS A 158 -5.60 15.83 8.14
C HIS A 158 -4.18 16.19 7.68
N LYS A 159 -3.17 15.96 8.54
CA LYS A 159 -1.76 16.21 8.19
C LYS A 159 -1.29 15.31 7.05
N TRP A 160 -1.70 14.04 7.05
CA TRP A 160 -1.38 13.12 5.97
C TRP A 160 -2.04 13.54 4.65
N VAL A 161 -3.34 13.84 4.65
CA VAL A 161 -4.08 14.25 3.43
C VAL A 161 -3.43 15.50 2.81
N THR A 162 -3.20 16.54 3.61
CA THR A 162 -2.72 17.84 3.10
C THR A 162 -1.21 17.90 2.90
N GLY A 163 -0.45 17.18 3.71
CA GLY A 163 1.01 17.22 3.74
C GLY A 163 1.67 16.13 2.90
N SER A 164 0.96 15.07 2.56
CA SER A 164 1.51 13.91 1.85
C SER A 164 0.66 13.49 0.66
N PHE A 165 -0.60 13.07 0.89
CA PHE A 165 -1.43 12.49 -0.17
C PHE A 165 -1.69 13.47 -1.32
N LEU A 166 -2.31 14.63 -1.05
CA LEU A 166 -2.62 15.62 -2.09
C LEU A 166 -1.39 16.20 -2.81
N ARG A 167 -0.18 16.06 -2.25
CA ARG A 167 1.05 16.51 -2.90
C ARG A 167 1.55 15.56 -3.99
N GLN A 168 0.93 14.39 -4.13
CA GLN A 168 1.28 13.39 -5.14
C GLN A 168 0.73 13.73 -6.54
N GLY A 169 -0.05 14.81 -6.70
CA GLY A 169 -0.59 15.23 -7.99
C GLY A 169 -1.61 14.21 -8.52
N ASP A 170 -1.42 13.70 -9.73
CA ASP A 170 -2.35 12.75 -10.36
C ASP A 170 -2.42 11.39 -9.63
N HIS A 171 -1.42 11.07 -8.82
CA HIS A 171 -1.43 9.92 -7.91
C HIS A 171 -2.30 10.15 -6.67
N ALA A 172 -2.71 11.38 -6.37
CA ALA A 172 -3.72 11.65 -5.35
C ALA A 172 -5.12 11.38 -5.93
N ASN A 173 -5.39 10.13 -6.30
CA ASN A 173 -6.64 9.67 -6.89
C ASN A 173 -7.34 8.65 -5.97
N ILE A 174 -8.60 8.33 -6.26
CA ILE A 174 -9.45 7.54 -5.37
C ILE A 174 -8.97 6.08 -5.19
N VAL A 175 -8.32 5.51 -6.21
CA VAL A 175 -7.77 4.14 -6.18
C VAL A 175 -6.58 4.11 -5.21
N GLU A 176 -5.68 5.08 -5.34
CA GLU A 176 -4.52 5.21 -4.45
C GLU A 176 -4.94 5.54 -3.02
N TYR A 177 -5.98 6.37 -2.84
CA TYR A 177 -6.56 6.65 -1.52
C TYR A 177 -7.04 5.36 -0.85
N PHE A 178 -7.73 4.48 -1.59
CA PHE A 178 -8.20 3.21 -1.05
C PHE A 178 -7.05 2.34 -0.52
N ALA A 179 -5.96 2.22 -1.28
CA ALA A 179 -4.79 1.44 -0.88
C ALA A 179 -4.00 2.10 0.26
N ASP A 180 -3.93 3.43 0.27
CA ASP A 180 -3.16 4.18 1.24
C ASP A 180 -3.78 4.23 2.63
N ILE A 181 -5.11 4.25 2.76
CA ILE A 181 -5.77 4.31 4.07
C ILE A 181 -5.35 3.14 4.98
N PRO A 182 -5.55 1.86 4.64
CA PRO A 182 -5.13 0.76 5.50
C PRO A 182 -3.60 0.64 5.59
N THR A 183 -2.86 1.15 4.60
CA THR A 183 -1.38 1.18 4.65
C THR A 183 -0.88 2.16 5.70
N ASN A 184 -1.48 3.34 5.80
CA ASN A 184 -1.05 4.42 6.69
C ASN A 184 -1.79 4.43 8.04
N PHE A 185 -3.01 3.90 8.12
CA PHE A 185 -3.88 3.94 9.31
C PHE A 185 -4.26 2.51 9.69
N ARG A 186 -3.47 1.92 10.59
CA ARG A 186 -3.72 0.57 11.13
C ARG A 186 -4.74 0.56 12.27
N ASP A 187 -5.10 1.74 12.78
CA ASP A 187 -6.18 1.95 13.73
C ASP A 187 -7.25 2.82 13.08
N ALA A 188 -8.46 2.29 12.95
CA ALA A 188 -9.59 2.98 12.35
C ALA A 188 -10.04 4.21 13.17
N ALA A 189 -9.75 4.27 14.47
CA ALA A 189 -10.09 5.42 15.32
C ALA A 189 -9.31 6.69 14.95
N GLU A 190 -8.20 6.55 14.22
CA GLU A 190 -7.42 7.69 13.71
C GLU A 190 -8.08 8.39 12.52
N LEU A 191 -9.09 7.76 11.91
CA LEU A 191 -9.80 8.23 10.73
C LEU A 191 -11.09 8.98 11.12
N PRO A 192 -11.54 9.97 10.31
CA PRO A 192 -12.86 10.56 10.49
C PRO A 192 -13.95 9.48 10.50
N PRO A 193 -15.03 9.61 11.31
CA PRO A 193 -15.97 8.52 11.55
C PRO A 193 -16.58 7.88 10.30
N PRO A 194 -16.98 8.61 9.24
CA PRO A 194 -17.50 7.97 8.03
C PRO A 194 -16.43 7.12 7.32
N ILE A 195 -15.19 7.62 7.23
CA ILE A 195 -14.05 6.87 6.67
C ILE A 195 -13.72 5.65 7.55
N ALA A 196 -13.70 5.83 8.86
CA ALA A 196 -13.48 4.74 9.82
C ALA A 196 -14.54 3.63 9.64
N ALA A 197 -15.82 3.98 9.45
CA ALA A 197 -16.88 3.01 9.20
C ALA A 197 -16.74 2.31 7.83
N HIS A 198 -16.24 3.02 6.82
CA HIS A 198 -16.01 2.44 5.49
C HIS A 198 -14.86 1.44 5.47
N PHE A 199 -13.73 1.74 6.14
CA PHE A 199 -12.54 0.87 6.17
C PHE A 199 -12.48 -0.06 7.38
N GLY A 200 -13.33 0.14 8.39
CA GLY A 200 -13.40 -0.67 9.60
C GLY A 200 -13.46 -2.18 9.35
N PRO A 201 -14.26 -2.68 8.38
CA PRO A 201 -14.25 -4.10 8.03
C PRO A 201 -12.88 -4.62 7.56
N LEU A 202 -12.11 -3.82 6.83
CA LEU A 202 -10.78 -4.19 6.34
C LEU A 202 -9.68 -4.03 7.38
N ILE A 203 -9.77 -3.00 8.24
CA ILE A 203 -8.73 -2.67 9.22
C ILE A 203 -8.92 -3.43 10.52
N ALA A 204 -10.14 -3.41 11.06
CA ALA A 204 -10.47 -3.90 12.40
C ALA A 204 -11.39 -5.14 12.38
N GLY A 205 -11.88 -5.56 11.22
CA GLY A 205 -12.81 -6.70 11.10
C GLY A 205 -14.21 -6.39 11.63
N SER A 206 -14.58 -5.11 11.69
CA SER A 206 -15.93 -4.71 12.09
C SER A 206 -16.97 -5.17 11.07
N SER A 207 -18.23 -5.26 11.47
CA SER A 207 -19.31 -5.51 10.52
C SER A 207 -19.42 -4.38 9.50
N PHE A 208 -19.82 -4.73 8.27
CA PHE A 208 -20.16 -3.74 7.26
C PHE A 208 -21.39 -2.93 7.72
N PRO A 209 -21.40 -1.60 7.51
CA PRO A 209 -22.59 -0.77 7.68
C PRO A 209 -23.82 -1.36 6.95
N MET A 210 -25.03 -1.20 7.50
CA MET A 210 -26.25 -1.71 6.86
C MET A 210 -26.48 -1.18 5.44
N GLU A 211 -25.99 0.02 5.15
CA GLU A 211 -26.09 0.67 3.84
C GLU A 211 -24.85 0.41 2.98
N PHE A 212 -24.02 -0.59 3.33
CA PHE A 212 -22.79 -0.88 2.59
C PHE A 212 -23.04 -1.22 1.12
N ASP A 213 -24.04 -2.06 0.90
CA ASP A 213 -24.38 -2.55 -0.43
C ASP A 213 -25.39 -1.62 -1.16
N ARG A 214 -25.61 -0.40 -0.67
CA ARG A 214 -26.52 0.61 -1.25
C ARG A 214 -25.73 1.73 -1.94
N ASP A 215 -26.40 2.42 -2.87
CA ASP A 215 -25.95 3.68 -3.50
C ASP A 215 -24.75 3.58 -4.48
N LEU A 216 -24.85 2.71 -5.50
CA LEU A 216 -23.93 2.70 -6.64
C LEU A 216 -24.30 3.81 -7.65
N ALA A 217 -23.66 4.98 -7.55
CA ALA A 217 -23.93 6.11 -8.46
C ALA A 217 -23.28 5.90 -9.85
N ASP A 218 -23.94 6.32 -10.93
CA ASP A 218 -23.42 6.35 -12.32
C ASP A 218 -22.62 7.62 -12.65
N GLU A 219 -22.40 8.50 -11.68
CA GLU A 219 -21.81 9.81 -11.93
C GLU A 219 -20.33 9.71 -12.32
N PRO A 220 -19.89 10.44 -13.36
CA PRO A 220 -18.50 10.45 -13.80
C PRO A 220 -17.53 10.72 -12.65
N TYR A 221 -16.39 10.05 -12.68
CA TYR A 221 -15.27 10.34 -11.80
C TYR A 221 -14.40 11.43 -12.40
N GLU A 222 -14.29 12.55 -11.68
CA GLU A 222 -13.37 13.64 -12.00
C GLU A 222 -12.32 13.76 -10.89
N LEU A 223 -11.04 13.69 -11.26
CA LEU A 223 -9.92 13.74 -10.32
C LEU A 223 -9.91 15.03 -9.51
N GLU A 224 -10.16 16.17 -10.16
CA GLU A 224 -10.16 17.48 -9.49
C GLU A 224 -11.29 17.57 -8.44
N ASP A 225 -12.47 17.02 -8.72
CA ASP A 225 -13.59 17.00 -7.77
C ASP A 225 -13.24 16.17 -6.55
N PHE A 226 -12.63 15.00 -6.77
CA PHE A 226 -12.13 14.16 -5.71
C PHE A 226 -11.09 14.90 -4.84
N GLN A 227 -10.08 15.51 -5.45
CA GLN A 227 -9.04 16.25 -4.71
C GLN A 227 -9.62 17.44 -3.92
N ARG A 228 -10.60 18.15 -4.48
CA ARG A 228 -11.33 19.23 -3.78
C ARG A 228 -12.17 18.73 -2.60
N SER A 229 -12.68 17.51 -2.67
CA SER A 229 -13.43 16.88 -1.57
C SER A 229 -12.52 16.56 -0.37
N LEU A 230 -11.24 16.30 -0.62
CA LEU A 230 -10.21 16.07 0.39
C LEU A 230 -9.58 17.36 0.94
N ALA A 231 -9.49 18.40 0.12
CA ALA A 231 -8.94 19.68 0.53
C ALA A 231 -9.84 20.36 1.58
N PRO A 232 -9.30 20.78 2.73
CA PRO A 232 -10.06 21.31 3.88
C PRO A 232 -10.58 22.75 3.72
#